data_AF-A0A962MMU1-F1
#
_entry.id   AF-A0A962MMU1-F1
#
_cell.length_a   1.000
_cell.length_b   1.000
_cell.length_c   1.000
_cell.angle_alpha   90.00
_cell.angle_beta   90.00
_cell.angle_gamma   90.00
#
_symmetry.space_group_name_H-M   'P 1'
#
loop_
_entity.id
_entity.type
_entity.pdbx_description
1 polymer ?
#
loop_
_entity_poly.entity_id
_entity_poly.type
_entity_poly.pdbx_seq_one_letter_code
_entity_poly.pdbx_strand_id
1 'polypeptide(L)'
;LDAVIYRASFVPTVFAARQFVNHKHVTVNGKVINIPSYQVKPGDVIEVREKGKAIPMVISSTQQPEREVPEYVDVDLKSMKATFLRVPALEDVPYPVQMEPNLIVEFYSR
;
A
#
# COMPACT_ATOMS: atom_id res chain seq x y z
N LEU A 1 6.48 0.95 -1.32
CA LEU A 1 5.76 1.35 -0.08
C LEU A 1 4.41 1.97 -0.41
N ASP A 2 4.37 2.93 -1.33
CA ASP A 2 3.14 3.52 -1.90
C ASP A 2 2.07 2.48 -2.29
N ALA A 3 2.45 1.40 -2.97
CA ALA A 3 1.53 0.34 -3.38
C ALA A 3 0.87 -0.35 -2.17
N VAL A 4 1.62 -0.63 -1.11
CA VAL A 4 1.08 -1.28 0.09
C VAL A 4 0.13 -0.35 0.83
N ILE A 5 0.46 0.94 0.94
CA ILE A 5 -0.41 1.95 1.55
C ILE A 5 -1.73 2.10 0.80
N TYR A 6 -1.66 2.10 -0.54
CA TYR A 6 -2.84 2.13 -1.40
C TYR A 6 -3.69 0.86 -1.23
N ARG A 7 -3.07 -0.32 -1.23
CA ARG A 7 -3.76 -1.61 -1.06
C ARG A 7 -4.32 -1.80 0.36
N ALA A 8 -3.77 -1.11 1.36
CA ALA A 8 -4.28 -1.07 2.72
C ALA A 8 -5.44 -0.09 2.91
N SER A 9 -5.95 0.54 1.85
CA SER A 9 -7.08 1.48 1.88
C SER A 9 -6.90 2.71 2.80
N PHE A 10 -5.66 3.05 3.17
CA PHE A 10 -5.37 4.27 3.94
C PHE A 10 -5.53 5.55 3.12
N VAL A 11 -5.44 5.45 1.79
CA VAL A 11 -5.55 6.57 0.86
C VAL A 11 -6.30 6.16 -0.41
N PRO A 12 -7.00 7.10 -1.08
CA PRO A 12 -7.92 6.76 -2.16
C PRO A 12 -7.24 6.46 -3.50
N THR A 13 -6.00 6.91 -3.73
CA THR A 13 -5.31 6.70 -5.02
C THR A 13 -3.84 6.37 -4.83
N VAL A 14 -3.24 5.70 -5.83
CA VAL A 14 -1.79 5.40 -5.84
C VAL A 14 -0.97 6.70 -5.82
N PHE A 15 -1.44 7.76 -6.49
CA PHE A 15 -0.80 9.07 -6.49
C PHE A 15 -0.85 9.73 -5.11
N ALA A 16 -1.99 9.66 -4.43
CA ALA A 16 -2.12 10.14 -3.05
C ALA A 16 -1.19 9.37 -2.10
N ALA A 17 -1.05 8.05 -2.28
CA ALA A 17 -0.10 7.25 -1.50
C ALA A 17 1.35 7.74 -1.63
N ARG A 18 1.79 8.07 -2.85
CA ARG A 18 3.14 8.63 -3.07
C ARG A 18 3.33 9.96 -2.35
N GLN A 19 2.35 10.87 -2.47
CA GLN A 19 2.41 12.16 -1.79
C GLN A 19 2.43 11.98 -0.27
N PHE A 20 1.60 11.06 0.24
CA PHE A 20 1.49 10.75 1.66
C PHE A 20 2.81 10.25 2.26
N VAL A 21 3.51 9.37 1.54
CA VAL A 21 4.86 8.93 1.90
C VAL A 21 5.85 10.09 1.82
N ASN A 22 5.90 10.83 0.72
CA ASN A 22 6.83 11.96 0.54
C ASN A 22 6.70 13.00 1.66
N HIS A 23 5.49 13.23 2.14
CA HIS A 23 5.17 14.15 3.23
C HIS A 23 5.42 13.58 4.63
N LYS A 24 6.10 12.43 4.76
CA LYS A 24 6.51 11.82 6.04
C LYS A 24 5.33 11.41 6.94
N HIS A 25 4.19 11.02 6.38
CA HIS A 25 3.03 10.56 7.17
C HIS A 25 3.08 9.07 7.53
N VAL A 26 4.10 8.33 7.11
CA VAL A 26 4.18 6.88 7.26
C VAL A 26 5.43 6.49 8.05
N THR A 27 5.29 5.46 8.87
CA THR A 27 6.40 4.76 9.49
C THR A 27 6.44 3.31 9.02
N VAL A 28 7.64 2.75 8.95
CA VAL A 28 7.88 1.31 8.78
C VAL A 28 8.74 0.86 9.97
N ASN A 29 8.24 -0.11 10.74
CA ASN A 29 8.89 -0.60 11.96
C ASN A 29 9.28 0.54 12.92
N GLY A 30 8.38 1.51 13.09
CA GLY A 30 8.56 2.69 13.95
C GLY A 30 9.46 3.80 13.40
N LYS A 31 10.13 3.59 12.25
CA LYS A 31 10.97 4.62 11.61
C LYS A 31 10.20 5.36 10.53
N VAL A 32 10.33 6.69 10.48
CA VAL A 32 9.69 7.51 9.44
C VAL A 32 10.35 7.23 8.10
N ILE A 33 9.56 6.83 7.10
CA ILE A 33 10.02 6.60 5.73
C ILE A 33 9.32 7.60 4.81
N ASN A 34 10.12 8.26 3.97
CA ASN A 34 9.64 9.25 3.00
C ASN A 34 10.00 8.90 1.55
N ILE A 35 10.35 7.64 1.30
CA ILE A 35 10.72 7.12 -0.02
C ILE A 35 9.57 6.23 -0.50
N PRO A 36 8.76 6.66 -1.49
CA PRO A 36 7.62 5.86 -1.97
C PRO A 36 8.04 4.50 -2.55
N SER A 37 9.20 4.47 -3.21
CA SER A 37 9.83 3.29 -3.79
C SER A 37 10.50 2.36 -2.76
N TYR A 38 10.37 2.63 -1.45
CA TYR A 38 10.88 1.73 -0.42
C TYR A 38 10.31 0.32 -0.62
N GLN A 39 11.22 -0.65 -0.72
CA GLN A 39 10.89 -2.07 -0.87
C GLN A 39 10.50 -2.64 0.50
N VAL A 40 9.20 -2.90 0.66
CA VAL A 40 8.63 -3.50 1.86
C VAL A 40 8.96 -4.99 1.88
N LYS A 41 9.37 -5.51 3.03
CA LYS A 41 9.70 -6.92 3.23
C LYS A 41 8.60 -7.63 4.03
N PRO A 42 8.40 -8.94 3.82
CA PRO A 42 7.50 -9.73 4.67
C PRO A 42 7.84 -9.54 6.15
N GLY A 43 6.81 -9.32 6.97
CA GLY A 43 6.90 -9.00 8.39
C GLY A 43 7.03 -7.51 8.72
N ASP A 44 7.23 -6.63 7.72
CA ASP A 44 7.27 -5.18 7.98
C ASP A 44 5.91 -4.67 8.44
N VAL A 45 5.93 -3.89 9.53
CA VAL A 45 4.76 -3.20 10.08
C VAL A 45 4.78 -1.75 9.61
N ILE A 46 3.76 -1.37 8.85
CA ILE A 46 3.55 -0.05 8.28
C ILE A 46 2.47 0.64 9.10
N GLU A 47 2.73 1.86 9.56
CA GLU A 47 1.79 2.62 10.37
C GLU A 47 1.63 4.04 9.85
N VAL A 48 0.40 4.54 9.89
CA VAL A 48 0.11 5.96 9.67
C VAL A 48 0.43 6.74 10.93
N ARG A 49 1.22 7.80 10.83
CA ARG A 49 1.53 8.67 11.97
C ARG A 49 0.28 9.43 12.41
N GLU A 50 0.21 9.79 13.69
CA GLU A 50 -0.91 10.56 14.28
C GLU A 50 -1.34 11.78 13.46
N LYS A 51 -0.39 12.58 12.97
CA LYS A 51 -0.69 13.75 12.11
C LYS A 51 -1.36 13.38 10.78
N GLY A 52 -1.07 12.19 10.25
CA GLY A 52 -1.67 11.66 9.03
C GLY A 52 -3.08 11.09 9.28
N LYS A 53 -3.34 10.49 10.45
CA LYS A 53 -4.64 9.90 10.81
C LYS A 53 -5.76 10.94 10.83
N ALA A 54 -5.44 12.18 11.21
CA ALA A 54 -6.40 13.29 11.27
C ALA A 54 -6.74 13.93 9.90
N ILE A 55 -6.08 13.51 8.82
CA ILE A 55 -6.33 14.10 7.49
C ILE A 55 -7.70 13.62 7.00
N PRO A 56 -8.63 14.53 6.59
CA PRO A 56 -9.97 14.16 6.15
C PRO A 56 -9.99 13.10 5.04
N MET A 57 -9.03 13.16 4.11
CA MET A 57 -8.85 12.16 3.05
C MET A 57 -8.56 10.75 3.57
N VAL A 58 -7.79 10.62 4.65
CA VAL A 58 -7.45 9.32 5.25
C VAL A 58 -8.65 8.78 6.02
N ILE A 59 -9.36 9.64 6.74
CA ILE A 59 -10.59 9.29 7.45
C ILE A 59 -11.66 8.80 6.48
N SER A 60 -11.89 9.52 5.38
CA SER A 60 -12.89 9.10 4.38
C SER A 60 -12.49 7.81 3.67
N SER A 61 -11.20 7.65 3.34
CA SER A 61 -10.69 6.43 2.68
C SER A 61 -10.85 5.19 3.55
N THR A 62 -10.56 5.29 4.85
CA THR A 62 -10.67 4.15 5.79
C THR A 62 -12.12 3.77 6.13
N GLN A 63 -13.08 4.67 5.88
CA GLN A 63 -14.52 4.41 6.08
C GLN A 63 -15.20 3.81 4.85
N GLN A 64 -14.55 3.80 3.68
CA GLN A 64 -15.10 3.25 2.45
C GLN A 64 -14.87 1.73 2.38
N PRO A 65 -15.94 0.90 2.42
CA PRO A 65 -15.81 -0.55 2.38
C PRO A 65 -15.59 -1.11 0.96
N GLU A 66 -15.62 -0.26 -0.06
CA GLU A 66 -15.63 -0.69 -1.47
C GLU A 66 -14.30 -1.31 -1.95
N ARG A 67 -13.22 -1.17 -1.18
CA ARG A 67 -11.92 -1.76 -1.53
C ARG A 67 -11.56 -2.91 -0.64
N GLU A 68 -11.57 -4.09 -1.23
CA GLU A 68 -11.03 -5.30 -0.63
C GLU A 68 -9.52 -5.15 -0.41
N VAL A 69 -9.11 -5.41 0.83
CA VAL A 69 -7.71 -5.53 1.20
C VAL A 69 -7.24 -6.92 0.75
N PRO A 70 -6.18 -7.02 -0.07
CA PRO A 70 -5.71 -8.31 -0.54
C PRO A 70 -5.05 -9.12 0.58
N GLU A 71 -5.13 -10.45 0.49
CA GLU A 71 -4.70 -11.37 1.57
C GLU A 71 -3.23 -11.27 1.98
N TYR A 72 -2.37 -10.71 1.14
CA TYR A 72 -0.95 -10.52 1.44
C TYR A 72 -0.67 -9.29 2.33
N VAL A 73 -1.70 -8.52 2.70
CA VAL A 73 -1.61 -7.39 3.63
C VAL A 73 -2.65 -7.59 4.74
N ASP A 74 -2.19 -7.70 5.97
CA ASP A 74 -3.08 -7.65 7.13
C ASP A 74 -3.26 -6.19 7.56
N VAL A 75 -4.51 -5.73 7.72
CA VAL A 75 -4.81 -4.31 7.96
C VAL A 75 -5.73 -4.16 9.16
N ASP A 76 -5.25 -3.42 10.16
CA ASP A 76 -6.07 -2.87 11.22
C ASP A 76 -6.40 -1.41 10.90
N LEU A 77 -7.60 -1.20 10.35
CA LEU A 77 -8.11 0.14 10.00
C LEU A 77 -8.33 1.03 11.22
N LYS A 78 -8.55 0.46 12.43
CA LYS A 78 -8.77 1.27 13.64
C LYS A 78 -7.47 1.90 14.13
N SER A 79 -6.39 1.12 14.16
CA SER A 79 -5.07 1.65 14.53
C SER A 79 -4.34 2.29 13.35
N MET A 80 -4.85 2.14 12.13
CA MET A 80 -4.21 2.50 10.85
C MET A 80 -2.82 1.87 10.73
N LYS A 81 -2.77 0.56 11.01
CA LYS A 81 -1.58 -0.28 10.90
C LYS A 81 -1.81 -1.36 9.85
N ALA A 82 -0.78 -1.65 9.09
CA ALA A 82 -0.77 -2.71 8.09
C ALA A 82 0.50 -3.53 8.24
N THR A 83 0.37 -4.86 8.22
CA THR A 83 1.50 -5.78 8.21
C THR A 83 1.60 -6.43 6.85
N PHE A 84 2.77 -6.34 6.22
CA PHE A 84 3.00 -7.01 4.95
C PHE A 84 3.33 -8.48 5.21
N LEU A 85 2.42 -9.39 4.89
CA LEU A 85 2.53 -10.80 5.30
C LEU A 85 3.48 -11.59 4.41
N ARG A 86 3.35 -11.43 3.08
CA ARG A 86 4.12 -12.19 2.10
C ARG A 86 4.25 -11.43 0.78
N VAL A 87 5.21 -11.85 -0.03
CA VAL A 87 5.26 -11.43 -1.43
C VAL A 87 4.08 -12.08 -2.18
N PRO A 88 3.23 -11.31 -2.86
CA PRO A 88 2.10 -11.87 -3.61
C PRO A 88 2.57 -12.66 -4.84
N ALA A 89 1.85 -13.74 -5.15
CA ALA A 89 1.87 -14.33 -6.47
C ALA A 89 1.16 -13.39 -7.47
N LEU A 90 1.35 -13.63 -8.77
CA LEU A 90 0.75 -12.79 -9.80
C LEU A 90 -0.79 -12.79 -9.76
N GLU A 91 -1.37 -13.92 -9.39
CA GLU A 91 -2.82 -14.11 -9.24
C GLU A 91 -3.40 -13.40 -8.01
N ASP A 92 -2.60 -13.16 -6.97
CA ASP A 92 -3.05 -12.51 -5.74
C ASP A 92 -3.25 -11.01 -5.93
N VAL A 93 -2.66 -10.40 -6.97
CA VAL A 93 -2.72 -8.94 -7.14
C VAL A 93 -4.02 -8.56 -7.84
N PRO A 94 -4.92 -7.80 -7.17
CA PRO A 94 -6.23 -7.51 -7.75
C PRO A 94 -6.08 -6.41 -8.79
N TYR A 95 -5.91 -6.84 -10.04
CA TYR A 95 -6.00 -6.01 -11.23
C TYR A 95 -7.37 -6.20 -11.89
N PRO A 96 -7.93 -5.16 -12.53
CA PRO A 96 -9.19 -5.27 -13.25
C PRO A 96 -9.09 -6.10 -14.54
N VAL A 97 -7.88 -6.50 -14.92
CA VAL A 97 -7.57 -7.27 -16.14
C VAL A 97 -6.65 -8.42 -15.79
N GLN A 98 -6.70 -9.49 -16.60
CA GLN A 98 -5.78 -10.60 -16.48
C GLN A 98 -4.34 -10.12 -16.78
N MET A 99 -3.40 -10.45 -15.90
CA MET A 99 -2.00 -10.10 -16.10
C MET A 99 -1.35 -11.07 -17.10
N GLU A 100 -0.64 -10.52 -18.08
CA GLU A 100 0.15 -11.29 -19.07
C GLU A 100 1.64 -10.85 -19.03
N PRO A 101 2.41 -11.28 -18.01
CA PRO A 101 3.81 -10.85 -17.86
C PRO A 101 4.71 -11.30 -19.01
N ASN A 102 4.36 -12.38 -19.70
CA ASN A 102 5.06 -12.91 -20.87
C ASN A 102 5.18 -11.86 -21.98
N LEU A 103 4.15 -11.06 -22.24
CA LEU A 103 4.19 -10.00 -23.26
C LEU A 103 5.22 -8.92 -22.92
N ILE A 104 5.40 -8.63 -21.63
CA ILE A 104 6.40 -7.67 -21.15
C ILE A 104 7.80 -8.24 -21.31
N VAL A 105 8.00 -9.52 -20.94
CA VAL A 105 9.30 -10.20 -21.10
C VAL A 105 9.70 -10.24 -22.58
N GLU A 106 8.78 -10.61 -23.46
CA GLU A 106 9.02 -10.66 -24.90
C GLU A 106 9.43 -9.28 -25.46
N PHE A 107 8.73 -8.22 -25.06
CA PHE A 107 9.02 -6.85 -25.48
C PHE A 107 10.45 -6.39 -25.11
N TYR A 108 10.91 -6.68 -23.90
CA TYR A 108 12.26 -6.31 -23.42
C TYR A 108 13.38 -7.27 -23.86
N SER A 109 13.04 -8.43 -24.44
CA SER A 109 14.01 -9.42 -24.91
C SER A 109 14.51 -9.18 -26.35
N ARG A 110 13.92 -8.20 -27.05
CA ARG A 110 14.38 -7.69 -28.35
C ARG A 110 15.61 -6.80 -28.20
#